data_AF-A0AAE8NGY4-F1
#
_entry.id   AF-A0AAE8NGY4-F1
#
_cell.length_a   1.000
_cell.length_b   1.000
_cell.length_c   1.000
_cell.angle_alpha   90.00
_cell.angle_beta   90.00
_cell.angle_gamma   90.00
#
_symmetry.space_group_name_H-M   'P 1'
#
loop_
_entity.id
_entity.type
_entity.pdbx_description
1 polymer ?
#
loop_
_entity_poly.entity_id
_entity_poly.type
_entity_poly.pdbx_seq_one_letter_code
_entity_poly.pdbx_strand_id
1 'polypeptide(L)'
;MAGTAVQEEREVGARDLPFEFMLNTLRLVEGFPVHSFAERTGLPMSTIEPALQEAERRGLIARDFAQIAPTPLGQRFLNDLQELFLRDD
;
A
#
# COMPACT_ATOMS: atom_id res chain seq x y z
N MET A 1 -21.56 -15.13 -23.32
CA MET A 1 -21.51 -14.80 -21.87
C MET A 1 -20.12 -14.25 -21.60
N ALA A 2 -19.95 -12.94 -21.75
CA ALA A 2 -18.69 -12.26 -21.46
C ALA A 2 -18.82 -11.70 -20.05
N GLY A 3 -17.92 -12.12 -19.15
CA GLY A 3 -17.90 -11.66 -17.77
C GLY A 3 -17.61 -10.17 -17.74
N THR A 4 -18.62 -9.39 -17.37
CA THR A 4 -18.47 -7.97 -17.05
C THR A 4 -17.61 -7.89 -15.79
N ALA A 5 -16.30 -7.71 -15.95
CA ALA A 5 -15.46 -7.20 -14.88
C ALA A 5 -15.96 -5.77 -14.63
N VAL A 6 -16.85 -5.63 -13.65
CA VAL A 6 -17.24 -4.32 -13.13
C VAL A 6 -15.99 -3.75 -12.48
N GLN A 7 -15.20 -2.99 -13.23
CA GLN A 7 -14.40 -1.94 -12.63
C GLN A 7 -15.44 -0.96 -12.10
N GLU A 8 -15.77 -1.08 -10.82
CA GLU A 8 -16.37 0.04 -10.11
C GLU A 8 -15.34 1.17 -10.20
N GLU A 9 -15.50 2.05 -11.18
CA GLU A 9 -14.98 3.41 -11.13
C GLU A 9 -15.72 4.11 -9.98
N ARG A 10 -15.42 3.71 -8.74
CA ARG A 10 -15.62 4.64 -7.63
C ARG A 10 -14.71 5.81 -7.98
N GLU A 11 -15.26 7.02 -7.98
CA GLU A 11 -14.43 8.21 -7.81
C GLU A 11 -13.71 8.03 -6.47
N VAL A 12 -12.54 7.41 -6.54
CA VAL A 12 -11.60 7.27 -5.44
C VAL A 12 -11.27 8.70 -5.07
N GLY A 13 -11.89 9.20 -4.01
CA GLY A 13 -11.60 10.53 -3.52
C GLY A 13 -10.11 10.59 -3.23
N ALA A 14 -9.49 11.78 -3.27
CA ALA A 14 -8.05 11.92 -3.01
C ALA A 14 -7.58 11.28 -1.68
N ARG A 15 -8.51 10.98 -0.77
CA ARG A 15 -8.31 10.29 0.50
C ARG A 15 -8.06 8.78 0.36
N ASP A 16 -8.55 8.16 -0.70
CA ASP A 16 -8.47 6.71 -0.94
C ASP A 16 -7.23 6.33 -1.78
N LEU A 17 -6.62 7.31 -2.47
CA LEU A 17 -5.44 7.10 -3.32
C LEU A 17 -4.24 6.44 -2.60
N PRO A 18 -3.88 6.81 -1.36
CA PRO A 18 -2.81 6.12 -0.63
C PRO A 18 -3.09 4.63 -0.44
N PHE A 19 -4.33 4.32 -0.08
CA PHE A 19 -4.74 2.95 0.20
C PHE A 19 -4.70 2.10 -1.07
N GLU A 20 -5.27 2.59 -2.18
CA GLU A 20 -5.21 1.88 -3.46
C GLU A 20 -3.80 1.68 -3.97
N PHE A 21 -2.93 2.68 -3.80
CA PHE A 21 -1.52 2.55 -4.14
C PHE A 21 -0.90 1.40 -3.34
N MET A 22 -1.10 1.36 -2.02
CA MET A 22 -0.52 0.34 -1.13
C MET A 22 -1.11 -1.05 -1.43
N LEU A 23 -2.41 -1.16 -1.68
CA LEU A 23 -3.06 -2.42 -2.10
C LEU A 23 -2.42 -3.02 -3.34
N ASN A 24 -2.07 -2.19 -4.32
CA ASN A 24 -1.47 -2.62 -5.56
C ASN A 24 0.02 -2.92 -5.41
N THR A 25 0.77 -2.05 -4.72
CA THR A 25 2.24 -2.20 -4.61
C THR A 25 2.66 -3.29 -3.63
N LEU A 26 1.92 -3.50 -2.54
CA LEU A 26 2.26 -4.56 -1.57
C LEU A 26 2.01 -5.98 -2.12
N ARG A 27 1.30 -6.13 -3.23
CA ARG A 27 1.20 -7.40 -3.97
C ARG A 27 2.47 -7.73 -4.74
N LEU A 28 3.30 -6.74 -5.04
CA LEU A 28 4.57 -6.93 -5.72
C LEU A 28 5.59 -7.40 -4.69
N VAL A 29 6.19 -8.57 -4.94
CA VAL A 29 7.25 -9.14 -4.09
C VAL A 29 8.45 -8.19 -4.01
N GLU A 30 8.75 -7.51 -5.12
CA GLU A 30 9.82 -6.52 -5.20
C GLU A 30 9.48 -5.21 -4.45
N GLY A 31 8.21 -4.98 -4.08
CA GLY A 31 7.80 -3.74 -3.45
C GLY A 31 7.80 -2.55 -4.41
N PHE A 32 8.12 -1.36 -3.89
CA PHE A 32 8.06 -0.12 -4.64
C PHE A 32 9.10 0.90 -4.17
N PRO A 33 9.57 1.80 -5.06
CA PRO A 33 10.43 2.90 -4.66
C PRO A 33 9.69 3.93 -3.79
N VAL A 34 10.36 4.45 -2.76
CA VAL A 34 9.78 5.43 -1.82
C VAL A 34 9.22 6.67 -2.54
N HIS A 35 9.91 7.15 -3.59
CA HIS A 35 9.49 8.32 -4.36
C HIS A 35 8.21 8.09 -5.17
N SER A 36 7.96 6.84 -5.61
CA SER A 36 6.81 6.51 -6.46
C SER A 36 5.47 6.74 -5.75
N PHE A 37 5.44 6.67 -4.41
CA PHE A 37 4.24 7.00 -3.66
C PHE A 37 3.82 8.46 -3.87
N ALA A 38 4.76 9.39 -3.66
CA ALA A 38 4.47 10.82 -3.80
C ALA A 38 4.17 11.20 -5.26
N GLU A 39 4.88 10.59 -6.21
CA GLU A 39 4.65 10.83 -7.65
C GLU A 39 3.26 10.35 -8.11
N ARG A 40 2.77 9.22 -7.61
CA ARG A 40 1.50 8.63 -8.08
C ARG A 40 0.28 9.12 -7.31
N THR A 41 0.44 9.46 -6.03
CA THR A 41 -0.68 9.91 -5.18
C THR A 41 -0.73 11.42 -5.01
N GLY A 42 0.38 12.14 -5.27
CA GLY A 42 0.51 13.57 -4.96
C GLY A 42 0.57 13.87 -3.46
N LEU A 43 0.66 12.85 -2.61
CA LEU A 43 0.62 12.98 -1.15
C LEU A 43 2.00 12.72 -0.53
N PRO A 44 2.32 13.37 0.60
CA PRO A 44 3.58 13.13 1.27
C PRO A 44 3.59 11.78 1.99
N MET A 45 4.76 11.14 2.08
CA MET A 45 4.97 9.88 2.80
C MET A 45 4.50 9.93 4.27
N SER A 46 4.53 11.11 4.89
CA SER A 46 4.01 11.32 6.25
C SER A 46 2.55 10.89 6.41
N THR A 47 1.77 10.82 5.33
CA THR A 47 0.37 10.36 5.37
C THR A 47 0.21 8.87 5.67
N ILE A 48 1.23 8.06 5.33
CA ILE A 48 1.27 6.60 5.53
C ILE A 48 2.40 6.15 6.47
N GLU A 49 3.22 7.10 6.95
CA GLU A 49 4.35 6.82 7.85
C GLU A 49 3.95 6.06 9.13
N PRO A 50 2.82 6.35 9.82
CA PRO A 50 2.41 5.56 10.97
C PRO A 50 2.14 4.09 10.63
N ALA A 51 1.51 3.83 9.48
CA ALA A 51 1.23 2.48 9.00
C ALA A 51 2.51 1.74 8.60
N LEU A 52 3.46 2.45 7.95
CA LEU A 52 4.77 1.88 7.61
C LEU A 52 5.58 1.51 8.86
N GLN A 53 5.58 2.35 9.88
CA GLN A 53 6.27 2.07 11.14
C GLN A 53 5.68 0.84 11.82
N GLU A 54 4.36 0.71 11.86
CA GLU A 54 3.71 -0.46 12.44
C GLU A 54 3.98 -1.74 11.61
N ALA A 55 3.93 -1.64 10.28
CA ALA A 55 4.25 -2.75 9.39
C ALA A 55 5.71 -3.22 9.57
N GLU A 56 6.65 -2.28 9.71
CA GLU A 56 8.06 -2.55 9.96
C GLU A 56 8.26 -3.17 11.35
N ARG A 57 7.61 -2.63 12.39
CA ARG A 57 7.65 -3.16 13.76
C ARG A 57 7.10 -4.58 13.84
N ARG A 58 6.07 -4.91 13.05
CA ARG A 58 5.51 -6.26 12.93
C ARG A 58 6.35 -7.19 12.02
N GLY A 59 7.42 -6.68 11.40
CA GLY A 59 8.27 -7.43 10.47
C GLY A 59 7.59 -7.78 9.15
N LEU A 60 6.49 -7.10 8.81
CA LEU A 60 5.70 -7.34 7.59
C LEU A 60 6.34 -6.68 6.37
N ILE A 61 7.03 -5.56 6.55
CA ILE A 61 7.79 -4.90 5.48
C ILE A 61 9.25 -4.76 5.88
N ALA A 62 10.11 -4.68 4.87
CA ALA A 62 11.45 -4.12 4.97
C ALA A 62 11.48 -2.84 4.15
N ARG A 63 12.14 -1.81 4.66
CA ARG A 63 12.32 -0.55 3.94
C ARG A 63 13.72 0.00 4.11
N ASP A 64 14.19 0.70 3.09
CA ASP A 64 15.37 1.54 3.14
C ASP A 64 15.04 2.94 2.57
N PHE A 65 16.07 3.76 2.31
CA PHE A 65 15.87 5.12 1.78
C PHE A 65 15.33 5.16 0.35
N ALA A 66 15.44 4.06 -0.39
CA ALA A 66 15.07 3.97 -1.80
C ALA A 66 13.80 3.14 -2.02
N GLN A 67 13.55 2.11 -1.22
CA GLN A 67 12.57 1.06 -1.52
C GLN A 67 11.85 0.54 -0.26
N ILE A 68 10.57 0.19 -0.43
CA ILE A 68 9.72 -0.46 0.56
C ILE A 68 9.19 -1.75 -0.05
N ALA A 69 9.38 -2.89 0.61
CA ALA A 69 8.94 -4.19 0.12
C ALA A 69 8.34 -5.09 1.22
N PRO A 70 7.35 -5.93 0.89
CA PRO A 70 6.82 -6.90 1.82
C PRO A 70 7.83 -8.02 2.08
N THR A 71 8.08 -8.34 3.34
CA THR A 71 8.90 -9.51 3.71
C THR A 71 8.16 -10.81 3.39
N PRO A 72 8.83 -11.98 3.45
CA PRO A 72 8.12 -13.27 3.37
C PRO A 72 7.00 -13.41 4.42
N LEU A 73 7.14 -12.76 5.58
CA LEU A 73 6.08 -12.70 6.59
C LEU A 73 4.94 -11.80 6.11
N GLY A 74 5.25 -10.59 5.63
CA GLY A 74 4.24 -9.68 5.07
C GLY A 74 3.43 -10.28 3.93
N GLN A 75 4.05 -11.08 3.07
CA GLN A 75 3.34 -11.77 1.99
C GLN A 75 2.38 -12.85 2.51
N ARG A 76 2.76 -13.56 3.58
CA ARG A 76 1.87 -14.54 4.24
C ARG A 76 0.69 -13.87 4.94
N PHE A 77 0.91 -12.66 5.48
CA PHE A 77 -0.08 -11.85 6.17
C PHE A 77 -0.43 -10.60 5.36
N LEU A 78 -0.64 -10.77 4.05
CA LEU A 78 -0.84 -9.64 3.13
C LEU A 78 -2.10 -8.84 3.49
N ASN A 79 -3.17 -9.51 3.92
CA ASN A 79 -4.39 -8.86 4.36
C ASN A 79 -4.14 -7.98 5.59
N ASP A 80 -3.54 -8.54 6.65
CA ASP A 80 -3.18 -7.78 7.85
C ASP A 80 -2.25 -6.61 7.56
N LEU A 81 -1.35 -6.76 6.58
CA LEU A 81 -0.45 -5.70 6.14
C LEU A 81 -1.23 -4.59 5.41
N GLN A 82 -2.16 -4.94 4.53
CA GLN A 82 -3.00 -3.99 3.81
C GLN A 82 -3.97 -3.25 4.76
N GLU A 83 -4.49 -3.94 5.77
CA GLU A 83 -5.37 -3.36 6.78
C GLU A 83 -4.70 -2.22 7.57
N LEU A 84 -3.37 -2.24 7.74
CA LEU A 84 -2.64 -1.13 8.38
C LEU A 84 -2.76 0.19 7.61
N PHE A 85 -3.07 0.14 6.32
CA PHE A 85 -3.23 1.30 5.45
C PHE A 85 -4.70 1.70 5.24
N LEU A 86 -5.64 0.92 5.78
CA LEU A 86 -7.02 1.36 5.90
C LEU A 86 -7.07 2.43 6.99
N ARG A 87 -7.61 3.60 6.66
CA ARG A 87 -7.97 4.57 7.70
C ARG A 87 -9.32 4.15 8.26
N ASP A 88 -9.40 3.98 9.58
CA ASP A 88 -10.68 3.99 10.26
C ASP A 88 -11.25 5.42 10.12
N ASP A 89 -12.37 5.56 9.40
CA ASP A 89 -13.13 6.81 9.31
C ASP A 89 -13.69 7.25 10.67
#